data_AF-A0A8C1SPG2-F1
#
_entry.id   AF-A0A8C1SPG2-F1
#
_cell.length_a   1.000
_cell.length_b   1.000
_cell.length_c   1.000
_cell.angle_alpha   90.00
_cell.angle_beta   90.00
_cell.angle_gamma   90.00
#
_symmetry.space_group_name_H-M   'P 1'
#
loop_
_entity.id
_entity.type
_entity.pdbx_description
1 polymer ?
#
loop_
_entity_poly.entity_id
_entity_poly.type
_entity_poly.pdbx_seq_one_letter_code
_entity_poly.pdbx_strand_id
1 'polypeptide(L)'
;MIMADSHRRSTDRGRGRMTSGYSQQYASGKPSDIQELASKRVDIQKKRFYLDVKQSTRGRFLKIAEVWIGRGRHDNIRKSKLTLSMSMAPDLRYCLGDFIDYYAHIGGSAASEEQTHRVLKSEFIERDNRKYYLDLKENQRGRFLRIRQTVNRGHGGMGYYGQGIEQTIVLPAQGLIEFRDALSQLIDEYGDDEPCARNHDASPELPEAASFRVDNKRFYFDVGSNRFGVFLKISEVRQPYRNTITVPLKAWARFGENFMRYEDEMRHIFSCHKEKRTDAEDAGQPGETQGLCLI
;
A
#
# COMPACT_ATOMS: atom_id res chain seq x y z
N MET A 1 63.86 6.62 63.64
CA MET A 1 63.63 5.34 64.30
C MET A 1 62.14 5.01 64.18
N ILE A 2 61.84 3.94 63.43
CA ILE A 2 60.63 3.10 63.46
C ILE A 2 59.31 3.64 62.87
N MET A 3 58.65 2.71 62.17
CA MET A 3 57.53 2.76 61.22
C MET A 3 56.16 3.02 61.84
N ALA A 4 55.22 3.55 61.05
CA ALA A 4 53.89 2.96 60.84
C ALA A 4 53.09 3.82 59.84
N ASP A 5 52.68 3.24 58.71
CA ASP A 5 51.60 3.79 57.90
C ASP A 5 50.84 2.65 57.22
N SER A 6 49.53 2.60 57.44
CA SER A 6 48.49 1.89 56.68
C SER A 6 47.26 1.70 57.58
N HIS A 7 46.15 2.40 57.31
CA HIS A 7 44.86 1.76 57.00
C HIS A 7 43.81 2.81 56.56
N ARG A 8 43.18 2.51 55.41
CA ARG A 8 42.11 3.26 54.72
C ARG A 8 40.72 2.76 55.14
N ARG A 9 39.73 3.67 55.11
CA ARG A 9 38.40 3.62 54.43
C ARG A 9 37.41 4.47 55.25
N SER A 10 37.09 5.69 54.80
CA SER A 10 36.20 6.11 53.70
C SER A 10 34.71 5.89 54.01
N THR A 11 34.01 7.01 53.96
CA THR A 11 32.73 7.38 54.55
C THR A 11 31.54 7.11 53.63
N ASP A 12 30.49 6.49 54.18
CA ASP A 12 29.17 6.37 53.58
C ASP A 12 28.23 7.45 54.13
N ARG A 13 27.63 8.26 53.24
CA ARG A 13 26.45 9.10 53.51
C ARG A 13 25.70 9.39 52.22
N GLY A 14 24.45 8.91 52.13
CA GLY A 14 23.33 9.86 52.10
C GLY A 14 22.27 9.72 51.01
N ARG A 15 21.02 9.72 51.51
CA ARG A 15 19.76 10.27 50.95
C ARG A 15 18.85 9.38 50.10
N GLY A 16 17.89 8.82 50.83
CA GLY A 16 16.44 8.71 50.60
C GLY A 16 15.85 9.11 49.24
N ARG A 17 14.91 8.27 48.77
CA ARG A 17 13.93 8.64 47.76
C ARG A 17 12.53 8.21 48.19
N MET A 18 11.67 9.22 48.30
CA MET A 18 10.24 9.15 48.54
C MET A 18 9.48 8.47 47.39
N THR A 19 8.33 7.92 47.77
CA THR A 19 7.24 7.37 46.96
C THR A 19 6.81 8.29 45.81
N SER A 20 6.56 7.73 44.62
CA SER A 20 5.49 8.19 43.73
C SER A 20 5.26 7.13 42.65
N GLY A 21 4.04 6.59 42.62
CA GLY A 21 3.60 5.67 41.59
C GLY A 21 3.42 6.41 40.27
N TYR A 22 3.97 5.85 39.20
CA TYR A 22 3.44 6.01 37.86
C TYR A 22 3.51 4.66 37.17
N SER A 23 2.37 4.00 37.16
CA SER A 23 1.97 3.04 36.13
C SER A 23 2.34 3.60 34.76
N GLN A 24 3.34 3.00 34.12
CA GLN A 24 3.75 3.42 32.80
C GLN A 24 2.71 2.91 31.80
N GLN A 25 1.81 3.84 31.47
CA GLN A 25 0.80 3.79 30.45
C GLN A 25 1.30 3.06 29.19
N TYR A 26 0.53 2.06 28.80
CA TYR A 26 0.37 1.68 27.41
C TYR A 26 0.17 2.94 26.59
N ALA A 27 1.18 3.31 25.82
CA ALA A 27 1.01 4.26 24.73
C ALA A 27 0.13 3.57 23.69
N SER A 28 -1.19 3.73 23.84
CA SER A 28 -2.17 3.46 22.81
C SER A 28 -1.88 4.41 21.65
N GLY A 29 -1.02 3.95 20.74
CA GLY A 29 -1.00 4.47 19.39
C GLY A 29 -2.44 4.43 18.87
N LYS A 30 -2.88 5.55 18.27
CA LYS A 30 -4.16 5.69 17.57
C LYS A 30 -4.54 4.35 16.93
N PRO A 31 -5.78 3.84 17.06
CA PRO A 31 -6.16 2.63 16.35
C PRO A 31 -5.93 2.91 14.88
N SER A 32 -4.88 2.31 14.31
CA SER A 32 -4.75 2.22 12.88
C SER A 32 -6.05 1.61 12.39
N ASP A 33 -6.67 2.17 11.35
CA ASP A 33 -7.84 1.57 10.67
C ASP A 33 -7.44 0.25 9.95
N ILE A 34 -6.57 -0.54 10.58
CA ILE A 34 -5.98 -1.79 10.15
C ILE A 34 -6.28 -2.80 11.25
N GLN A 35 -7.22 -3.69 10.99
CA GLN A 35 -7.57 -4.82 11.84
C GLN A 35 -6.71 -6.02 11.47
N GLU A 36 -6.18 -6.76 12.45
CA GLU A 36 -5.53 -8.05 12.22
C GLU A 36 -6.59 -9.14 12.24
N LEU A 37 -6.67 -9.93 11.16
CA LEU A 37 -7.66 -11.01 11.00
C LEU A 37 -7.07 -12.36 11.41
N ALA A 38 -5.84 -12.63 11.00
CA ALA A 38 -5.11 -13.83 11.35
C ALA A 38 -3.61 -13.56 11.39
N SER A 39 -2.89 -14.35 12.20
CA SER A 39 -1.43 -14.40 12.18
C SER A 39 -0.99 -15.85 12.25
N LYS A 40 -0.14 -16.25 11.31
CA LYS A 40 0.43 -17.59 11.25
C LYS A 40 1.95 -17.50 11.30
N ARG A 41 2.56 -18.38 12.09
CA ARG A 41 4.02 -18.45 12.24
C ARG A 41 4.56 -19.70 11.55
N VAL A 42 5.62 -19.52 10.76
CA VAL A 42 6.36 -20.62 10.11
C VAL A 42 7.84 -20.49 10.51
N ASP A 43 8.37 -21.50 11.18
CA ASP A 43 9.76 -21.53 11.64
C ASP A 43 10.57 -22.40 10.65
N ILE A 44 11.48 -21.78 9.90
CA ILE A 44 12.28 -22.47 8.87
C ILE A 44 13.77 -22.25 9.19
N GLN A 45 14.47 -23.34 9.53
CA GLN A 45 15.88 -23.31 9.95
C GLN A 45 16.12 -22.30 11.11
N LYS A 46 16.90 -21.22 10.86
CA LYS A 46 17.21 -20.15 11.82
C LYS A 46 16.35 -18.90 11.60
N LYS A 47 15.28 -19.01 10.82
CA LYS A 47 14.37 -17.91 10.47
C LYS A 47 12.94 -18.20 10.93
N ARG A 48 12.25 -17.15 11.34
CA ARG A 48 10.84 -17.12 11.71
C ARG A 48 10.12 -16.22 10.71
N PHE A 49 9.08 -16.76 10.08
CA PHE A 49 8.19 -16.03 9.20
C PHE A 49 6.86 -15.84 9.91
N TYR A 50 6.39 -14.59 9.96
CA TYR A 50 5.06 -14.25 10.43
C TYR A 50 4.24 -13.82 9.22
N LEU A 51 3.14 -14.50 8.98
CA LEU A 51 2.17 -14.24 7.91
C LEU A 51 0.93 -13.66 8.57
N ASP A 52 0.79 -12.34 8.54
CA ASP A 52 -0.34 -11.64 9.13
C ASP A 52 -1.33 -11.23 8.03
N VAL A 53 -2.55 -11.74 8.08
CA VAL A 53 -3.66 -11.22 7.27
C VAL A 53 -4.27 -10.04 8.00
N LYS A 54 -4.28 -8.88 7.36
CA LYS A 54 -4.82 -7.64 7.93
C LYS A 54 -5.83 -7.01 6.98
N GLN A 55 -6.83 -6.33 7.53
CA GLN A 55 -7.85 -5.61 6.79
C GLN A 55 -7.66 -4.12 6.99
N SER A 56 -7.60 -3.36 5.90
CA SER A 56 -7.60 -1.90 5.91
C SER A 56 -8.82 -1.37 5.15
N THR A 57 -9.04 -0.06 5.19
CA THR A 57 -10.03 0.64 4.37
C THR A 57 -9.85 0.45 2.86
N ARG A 58 -8.67 -0.02 2.43
CA ARG A 58 -8.35 -0.35 1.03
C ARG A 58 -8.58 -1.81 0.65
N GLY A 59 -9.06 -2.64 1.58
CA GLY A 59 -9.18 -4.09 1.41
C GLY A 59 -8.21 -4.89 2.29
N ARG A 60 -8.25 -6.21 2.13
CA ARG A 60 -7.40 -7.16 2.85
C ARG A 60 -6.01 -7.28 2.22
N PHE A 61 -4.99 -7.46 3.06
CA PHE A 61 -3.62 -7.66 2.62
C PHE A 61 -2.87 -8.61 3.54
N LEU A 62 -1.90 -9.31 2.96
CA LEU A 62 -0.98 -10.20 3.64
C LEU A 62 0.33 -9.46 3.93
N LYS A 63 0.78 -9.49 5.18
CA LYS A 63 2.08 -8.98 5.60
C LYS A 63 2.96 -10.14 6.04
N ILE A 64 4.10 -10.31 5.36
CA ILE A 64 5.07 -11.35 5.65
C ILE A 64 6.28 -10.70 6.31
N ALA A 65 6.61 -11.08 7.55
CA ALA A 65 7.79 -10.61 8.26
C ALA A 65 8.79 -11.75 8.47
N GLU A 66 10.05 -11.51 8.10
CA GLU A 66 11.17 -12.43 8.32
C GLU A 66 12.01 -11.96 9.52
N VAL A 67 12.24 -12.85 10.47
CA VAL A 67 13.05 -12.61 11.68
C VAL A 67 14.10 -13.70 11.84
N TRP A 68 15.36 -13.33 12.03
CA TRP A 68 16.45 -14.27 12.32
C TRP A 68 16.52 -14.57 13.83
N ILE A 69 16.71 -15.84 14.20
CA ILE A 69 16.63 -16.32 15.60
C ILE A 69 18.01 -16.78 16.14
N GLY A 70 19.06 -16.76 15.32
CA GLY A 70 20.38 -17.24 15.73
C GLY A 70 21.02 -16.37 16.82
N ARG A 71 21.49 -16.99 17.91
CA ARG A 71 22.32 -16.33 18.95
C ARG A 71 23.65 -15.89 18.33
N GLY A 72 23.98 -14.60 18.40
CA GLY A 72 25.31 -14.08 18.01
C GLY A 72 25.36 -12.80 17.16
N ARG A 73 24.22 -12.24 16.71
CA ARG A 73 24.17 -10.88 16.15
C ARG A 73 23.11 -10.06 16.85
N HIS A 74 23.48 -9.44 17.97
CA HIS A 74 22.57 -8.55 18.69
C HIS A 74 22.41 -7.18 18.01
N ASP A 75 23.26 -6.82 17.04
CA ASP A 75 23.37 -5.42 16.61
C ASP A 75 22.73 -5.12 15.24
N ASN A 76 22.24 -6.12 14.50
CA ASN A 76 21.59 -5.89 13.20
C ASN A 76 20.68 -7.07 12.80
N ILE A 77 19.69 -7.40 13.63
CA ILE A 77 18.57 -8.24 13.17
C ILE A 77 17.80 -7.42 12.14
N ARG A 78 18.20 -7.52 10.87
CA ARG A 78 17.45 -6.96 9.75
C ARG A 78 16.12 -7.68 9.70
N LYS A 79 15.09 -7.05 10.26
CA LYS A 79 13.69 -7.48 10.11
C LYS A 79 13.29 -7.15 8.68
N SER A 80 13.26 -8.17 7.84
CA SER A 80 12.77 -8.06 6.48
C SER A 80 11.25 -8.16 6.48
N LYS A 81 10.58 -7.37 5.65
CA LYS A 81 9.13 -7.40 5.52
C LYS A 81 8.72 -7.28 4.06
N LEU A 82 7.65 -7.95 3.70
CA LEU A 82 6.98 -7.91 2.42
C LEU A 82 5.49 -7.69 2.66
N THR A 83 4.84 -6.86 1.84
CA THR A 83 3.38 -6.67 1.91
C THR A 83 2.77 -6.97 0.56
N LEU A 84 1.76 -7.81 0.52
CA LEU A 84 1.11 -8.29 -0.70
C LEU A 84 -0.41 -8.16 -0.56
N SER A 85 -1.11 -7.80 -1.63
CA SER A 85 -2.58 -7.78 -1.63
C SER A 85 -3.12 -9.19 -1.48
N MET A 86 -4.22 -9.40 -0.74
CA MET A 86 -4.82 -10.75 -0.65
C MET A 86 -5.22 -11.29 -2.02
N SER A 87 -5.63 -10.40 -2.94
CA SER A 87 -5.93 -10.76 -4.32
C SER A 87 -4.74 -11.38 -5.10
N MET A 88 -3.50 -11.10 -4.70
CA MET A 88 -2.29 -11.69 -5.33
C MET A 88 -1.79 -12.95 -4.59
N ALA A 89 -2.40 -13.29 -3.46
CA ALA A 89 -1.95 -14.43 -2.65
C ALA A 89 -2.14 -15.78 -3.38
N PRO A 90 -3.21 -16.01 -4.16
CA PRO A 90 -3.34 -17.20 -5.00
C PRO A 90 -2.20 -17.35 -6.02
N ASP A 91 -1.81 -16.26 -6.69
CA ASP A 91 -0.70 -16.27 -7.65
C ASP A 91 0.61 -16.66 -6.96
N LEU A 92 0.87 -16.09 -5.77
CA LEU A 92 2.04 -16.44 -4.96
C LEU A 92 2.02 -17.93 -4.56
N ARG A 93 0.87 -18.45 -4.16
CA ARG A 93 0.69 -19.87 -3.82
C ARG A 93 0.97 -20.77 -5.02
N TYR A 94 0.47 -20.40 -6.20
CA TYR A 94 0.70 -21.13 -7.45
C TYR A 94 2.19 -21.16 -7.81
N CYS A 95 2.86 -20.00 -7.84
CA CYS A 95 4.29 -19.93 -8.10
C CYS A 95 5.11 -20.76 -7.10
N LEU A 96 4.73 -20.76 -5.81
CA LEU A 96 5.40 -21.59 -4.80
C LEU A 96 5.26 -23.09 -5.11
N GLY A 97 4.10 -23.54 -5.60
CA GLY A 97 3.91 -24.90 -6.10
C GLY A 97 4.91 -25.25 -7.20
N ASP A 98 4.99 -24.40 -8.23
CA ASP A 98 5.92 -24.58 -9.35
C ASP A 98 7.40 -24.60 -8.93
N PHE A 99 7.77 -23.84 -7.88
CA PHE A 99 9.12 -23.87 -7.32
C PHE A 99 9.39 -25.14 -6.50
N ILE A 100 8.40 -25.65 -5.77
CA ILE A 100 8.50 -26.90 -5.01
C ILE A 100 8.69 -28.07 -5.97
N ASP A 101 7.89 -28.13 -7.03
CA ASP A 101 7.97 -29.18 -8.04
C ASP A 101 9.33 -29.13 -8.73
N TYR A 102 9.77 -27.94 -9.15
CA TYR A 102 11.12 -27.76 -9.71
C TYR A 102 12.21 -28.19 -8.72
N TYR A 103 12.11 -27.80 -7.44
CA TYR A 103 13.05 -28.16 -6.37
C TYR A 103 13.15 -29.67 -6.15
N ALA A 104 12.04 -30.40 -6.25
CA ALA A 104 12.01 -31.85 -6.15
C ALA A 104 12.78 -32.52 -7.31
N HIS A 105 12.63 -32.01 -8.54
CA HIS A 105 13.32 -32.56 -9.71
C HIS A 105 14.84 -32.30 -9.67
N ILE A 106 15.28 -31.12 -9.22
CA ILE A 106 16.71 -30.80 -9.08
C ILE A 106 17.35 -31.41 -7.82
N GLY A 107 16.57 -32.02 -6.92
CA GLY A 107 17.08 -32.72 -5.74
C GLY A 107 17.79 -34.04 -6.06
N GLY A 108 17.60 -34.58 -7.27
CA GLY A 108 18.20 -35.84 -7.74
C GLY A 108 19.45 -35.69 -8.60
N SER A 109 19.77 -34.50 -9.11
CA SER A 109 20.99 -34.29 -9.92
C SER A 109 22.18 -33.97 -9.01
N ALA A 110 23.06 -34.95 -8.86
CA ALA A 110 24.37 -34.81 -8.24
C ALA A 110 25.17 -33.65 -8.88
N ALA A 111 25.91 -32.95 -8.03
CA ALA A 111 26.55 -31.67 -8.27
C ALA A 111 27.49 -31.63 -9.48
N SER A 112 27.37 -30.58 -10.30
CA SER A 112 28.50 -30.02 -11.03
C SER A 112 29.05 -28.83 -10.23
N GLU A 113 30.25 -28.97 -9.69
CA GLU A 113 30.85 -28.09 -8.68
C GLU A 113 31.24 -26.67 -9.15
N GLU A 114 30.87 -26.22 -10.35
CA GLU A 114 31.55 -25.07 -10.97
C GLU A 114 30.85 -23.70 -10.92
N GLN A 115 29.64 -23.55 -10.37
CA GLN A 115 28.99 -22.24 -10.31
C GLN A 115 28.49 -21.87 -8.92
N THR A 116 29.41 -21.34 -8.12
CA THR A 116 29.11 -20.60 -6.90
C THR A 116 28.21 -19.41 -7.24
N HIS A 117 26.94 -19.44 -6.82
CA HIS A 117 25.88 -18.44 -7.08
C HIS A 117 25.25 -18.48 -8.47
N ARG A 118 24.36 -19.45 -8.71
CA ARG A 118 23.48 -19.49 -9.88
C ARG A 118 22.02 -19.23 -9.51
N VAL A 119 21.30 -18.52 -10.38
CA VAL A 119 19.83 -18.45 -10.36
C VAL A 119 19.30 -19.69 -11.09
N LEU A 120 18.49 -20.48 -10.39
CA LEU A 120 17.96 -21.74 -10.89
C LEU A 120 16.66 -21.52 -11.68
N LYS A 121 15.73 -20.74 -11.11
CA LYS A 121 14.45 -20.41 -11.71
C LYS A 121 14.02 -19.01 -11.25
N SER A 122 13.41 -18.23 -12.15
CA SER A 122 12.87 -16.92 -11.85
C SER A 122 11.43 -16.83 -12.35
N GLU A 123 10.56 -16.26 -11.54
CA GLU A 123 9.16 -15.96 -11.85
C GLU A 123 8.84 -14.53 -11.42
N PHE A 124 7.76 -13.96 -11.95
CA PHE A 124 7.28 -12.67 -11.49
C PHE A 124 5.76 -12.62 -11.43
N ILE A 125 5.25 -11.82 -10.49
CA ILE A 125 3.82 -11.56 -10.31
C ILE A 125 3.63 -10.06 -10.42
N GLU A 126 2.72 -9.60 -11.28
CA GLU A 126 2.42 -8.20 -11.49
C GLU A 126 0.93 -7.91 -11.32
N ARG A 127 0.60 -6.93 -10.47
CA ARG A 127 -0.77 -6.43 -10.30
C ARG A 127 -0.74 -5.00 -9.78
N ASP A 128 -1.61 -4.13 -10.28
CA ASP A 128 -1.80 -2.75 -9.79
C ASP A 128 -0.50 -1.94 -9.60
N ASN A 129 0.42 -1.99 -10.58
CA ASN A 129 1.75 -1.35 -10.55
C ASN A 129 2.71 -1.86 -9.45
N ARG A 130 2.44 -3.03 -8.88
CA ARG A 130 3.35 -3.75 -7.99
C ARG A 130 3.87 -4.99 -8.69
N LYS A 131 5.19 -5.13 -8.75
CA LYS A 131 5.85 -6.30 -9.30
C LYS A 131 6.57 -7.03 -8.17
N TYR A 132 6.35 -8.33 -8.08
CA TYR A 132 7.07 -9.21 -7.17
C TYR A 132 7.92 -10.13 -8.02
N TYR A 133 9.24 -10.07 -7.83
CA TYR A 133 10.19 -10.98 -8.47
C TYR A 133 10.51 -12.11 -7.50
N LEU A 134 10.43 -13.34 -7.96
CA LEU A 134 10.67 -14.56 -7.21
C LEU A 134 11.83 -15.29 -7.87
N ASP A 135 12.98 -15.32 -7.20
CA ASP A 135 14.18 -15.99 -7.73
C ASP A 135 14.58 -17.15 -6.82
N LEU A 136 14.54 -18.39 -7.32
CA LEU A 136 15.15 -19.53 -6.67
C LEU A 136 16.65 -19.54 -6.99
N LYS A 137 17.49 -19.40 -5.97
CA LYS A 137 18.95 -19.31 -6.10
C LYS A 137 19.64 -20.38 -5.27
N GLU A 138 20.84 -20.75 -5.70
CA GLU A 138 21.72 -21.69 -4.99
C GLU A 138 23.00 -20.97 -4.54
N ASN A 139 23.41 -21.20 -3.29
CA ASN A 139 24.68 -20.74 -2.75
C ASN A 139 25.35 -21.86 -1.93
N GLN A 140 26.55 -21.58 -1.40
CA GLN A 140 27.29 -22.52 -0.54
C GLN A 140 26.53 -22.97 0.72
N ARG A 141 25.51 -22.23 1.15
CA ARG A 141 24.67 -22.54 2.31
C ARG A 141 23.41 -23.33 1.94
N GLY A 142 23.18 -23.58 0.65
CA GLY A 142 22.02 -24.27 0.10
C GLY A 142 21.18 -23.41 -0.83
N ARG A 143 19.96 -23.89 -1.11
CA ARG A 143 19.02 -23.26 -2.04
C ARG A 143 18.01 -22.40 -1.27
N PHE A 144 17.65 -21.26 -1.83
CA PHE A 144 16.71 -20.33 -1.22
C PHE A 144 15.91 -19.57 -2.28
N LEU A 145 14.65 -19.29 -1.98
CA LEU A 145 13.78 -18.43 -2.77
C LEU A 145 13.88 -16.99 -2.25
N ARG A 146 14.28 -16.06 -3.10
CA ARG A 146 14.27 -14.63 -2.81
C ARG A 146 13.04 -14.00 -3.43
N ILE A 147 12.18 -13.42 -2.60
CA ILE A 147 11.03 -12.65 -3.05
C ILE A 147 11.35 -11.17 -2.86
N ARG A 148 11.25 -10.39 -3.94
CA ARG A 148 11.52 -8.94 -3.94
C ARG A 148 10.33 -8.20 -4.53
N GLN A 149 9.78 -7.29 -3.76
CA GLN A 149 8.79 -6.34 -4.26
C GLN A 149 9.48 -5.10 -4.80
N THR A 150 9.16 -4.75 -6.04
CA THR A 150 9.38 -3.43 -6.60
C THR A 150 8.05 -2.75 -6.81
N VAL A 151 8.04 -1.44 -6.61
CA VAL A 151 6.90 -0.61 -6.99
C VAL A 151 7.37 0.18 -8.19
N ASN A 152 6.61 0.14 -9.29
CA ASN A 152 6.87 1.01 -10.43
C ASN A 152 6.54 2.46 -10.02
N ARG A 153 7.45 3.08 -9.26
CA ARG A 153 7.53 4.54 -9.20
C ARG A 153 8.06 4.95 -10.57
N GLY A 154 7.24 5.65 -11.36
CA GLY A 154 7.61 6.10 -12.69
C GLY A 154 9.01 6.71 -12.74
N HIS A 155 9.70 6.53 -13.87
CA HIS A 155 11.00 7.12 -14.14
C HIS A 155 10.95 8.65 -13.88
N GLY A 156 11.72 9.11 -12.90
CA GLY A 156 11.82 10.55 -12.57
C GLY A 156 12.11 10.87 -11.10
N GLY A 157 12.03 9.90 -10.19
CA GLY A 157 12.28 10.12 -8.76
C GLY A 157 13.75 10.01 -8.33
N MET A 158 14.64 10.88 -8.83
CA MET A 158 15.89 11.18 -8.12
C MET A 158 15.55 12.10 -6.94
N GLY A 159 15.03 11.50 -5.86
CA GLY A 159 14.65 12.21 -4.64
C GLY A 159 15.73 12.09 -3.57
N TYR A 160 16.18 13.23 -3.07
CA TYR A 160 17.20 13.45 -2.02
C TYR A 160 16.91 12.81 -0.64
N TYR A 161 15.91 11.93 -0.54
CA TYR A 161 15.58 11.14 0.65
C TYR A 161 15.33 9.68 0.26
N GLY A 162 16.36 8.86 0.42
CA GLY A 162 16.27 7.41 0.62
C GLY A 162 15.80 6.60 -0.59
N GLN A 163 16.72 5.79 -1.13
CA GLN A 163 16.42 4.62 -1.93
C GLN A 163 15.13 3.95 -1.43
N GLY A 164 14.18 3.73 -2.33
CA GLY A 164 13.00 2.93 -2.02
C GLY A 164 13.47 1.61 -1.44
N ILE A 165 13.26 1.41 -0.14
CA ILE A 165 13.72 0.22 0.57
C ILE A 165 13.07 -0.97 -0.13
N GLU A 166 13.85 -1.73 -0.90
CA GLU A 166 13.38 -2.94 -1.55
C GLU A 166 12.86 -3.87 -0.46
N GLN A 167 11.55 -4.11 -0.46
CA GLN A 167 10.94 -5.06 0.45
C GLN A 167 11.29 -6.45 -0.05
N THR A 168 12.19 -7.13 0.64
CA THR A 168 12.67 -8.45 0.25
C THR A 168 12.72 -9.40 1.43
N ILE A 169 12.25 -10.62 1.20
CA ILE A 169 12.34 -11.74 2.11
C ILE A 169 13.08 -12.89 1.42
N VAL A 170 13.73 -13.73 2.20
CA VAL A 170 14.54 -14.85 1.71
C VAL A 170 14.13 -16.13 2.43
N LEU A 171 13.44 -17.01 1.73
CA LEU A 171 12.93 -18.28 2.25
C LEU A 171 13.90 -19.42 1.92
N PRO A 172 14.38 -20.20 2.90
CA PRO A 172 15.10 -21.43 2.60
C PRO A 172 14.22 -22.41 1.80
N ALA A 173 14.78 -23.06 0.78
CA ALA A 173 14.01 -23.93 -0.11
C ALA A 173 13.34 -25.10 0.63
N GLN A 174 13.96 -25.59 1.71
CA GLN A 174 13.43 -26.68 2.54
C GLN A 174 12.07 -26.36 3.20
N GLY A 175 11.76 -25.08 3.44
CA GLY A 175 10.50 -24.67 4.06
C GLY A 175 9.46 -24.13 3.07
N LEU A 176 9.66 -24.30 1.76
CA LEU A 176 8.70 -23.81 0.76
C LEU A 176 7.34 -24.50 0.88
N ILE A 177 7.32 -25.80 1.20
CA ILE A 177 6.08 -26.57 1.38
C ILE A 177 5.30 -26.02 2.59
N GLU A 178 5.94 -25.91 3.75
CA GLU A 178 5.33 -25.37 4.97
C GLU A 178 4.81 -23.95 4.76
N PHE A 179 5.57 -23.12 4.04
CA PHE A 179 5.17 -21.75 3.72
C PHE A 179 3.98 -21.71 2.75
N ARG A 180 3.96 -22.56 1.72
CA ARG A 180 2.85 -22.71 0.78
C ARG A 180 1.59 -23.19 1.49
N ASP A 181 1.69 -24.18 2.36
CA ASP A 181 0.55 -24.76 3.07
C ASP A 181 0.01 -23.75 4.10
N ALA A 182 0.90 -22.99 4.74
CA ALA A 182 0.51 -21.87 5.58
C ALA A 182 -0.24 -20.78 4.80
N LEU A 183 0.25 -20.43 3.62
CA LEU A 183 -0.39 -19.47 2.73
C LEU A 183 -1.74 -20.00 2.21
N SER A 184 -1.83 -21.29 1.88
CA SER A 184 -3.07 -21.93 1.38
C SER A 184 -4.19 -21.82 2.41
N GLN A 185 -3.93 -22.19 3.67
CA GLN A 185 -4.93 -22.07 4.73
C GLN A 185 -5.42 -20.63 4.92
N LEU A 186 -4.50 -19.65 4.85
CA LEU A 186 -4.88 -18.23 4.95
C LEU A 186 -5.71 -17.76 3.74
N ILE A 187 -5.48 -18.31 2.54
CA ILE A 187 -6.27 -18.01 1.35
C ILE A 187 -7.64 -18.69 1.42
N ASP A 188 -7.69 -19.94 1.87
CA ASP A 188 -8.95 -20.68 1.99
C ASP A 188 -9.86 -20.04 3.06
N GLU A 189 -9.28 -19.49 4.13
CA GLU A 189 -10.02 -18.83 5.22
C GLU A 189 -10.34 -17.34 4.94
N TYR A 190 -9.47 -16.61 4.21
CA TYR A 190 -9.56 -15.14 4.08
C TYR A 190 -9.40 -14.60 2.65
N GLY A 191 -9.21 -15.46 1.66
CA GLY A 191 -8.87 -15.11 0.27
C GLY A 191 -10.06 -14.72 -0.59
N ASP A 192 -11.28 -15.14 -0.24
CA ASP A 192 -12.49 -14.66 -0.90
C ASP A 192 -12.90 -13.29 -0.37
N ASP A 193 -12.86 -12.32 -1.27
CA ASP A 193 -13.59 -11.05 -1.18
C ASP A 193 -15.03 -11.20 -1.72
N GLU A 194 -15.63 -12.41 -1.67
CA GLU A 194 -17.05 -12.61 -1.93
C GLU A 194 -17.83 -12.80 -0.61
N PRO A 195 -18.85 -11.97 -0.33
CA PRO A 195 -19.68 -12.08 0.87
C PRO A 195 -20.76 -13.15 0.67
N CYS A 196 -20.38 -14.41 0.43
CA CYS A 196 -21.36 -15.49 0.37
C CYS A 196 -21.63 -16.07 1.76
N ALA A 197 -22.70 -15.54 2.34
CA ALA A 197 -23.65 -16.26 3.17
C ALA A 197 -23.11 -16.92 4.46
N ARG A 198 -23.02 -16.12 5.53
CA ARG A 198 -23.62 -16.46 6.84
C ARG A 198 -23.54 -15.27 7.81
N ASN A 199 -24.67 -14.59 7.92
CA ASN A 199 -25.13 -13.78 9.06
C ASN A 199 -24.44 -12.42 9.32
N HIS A 200 -25.16 -11.37 8.93
CA HIS A 200 -25.48 -10.21 9.78
C HIS A 200 -24.31 -9.31 10.23
N ASP A 201 -23.85 -8.39 9.38
CA ASP A 201 -24.09 -6.95 9.61
C ASP A 201 -23.68 -6.14 8.35
N ALA A 202 -24.44 -5.09 8.06
CA ALA A 202 -24.52 -4.39 6.78
C ALA A 202 -23.21 -3.70 6.34
N SER A 203 -22.55 -4.25 5.32
CA SER A 203 -21.73 -3.42 4.42
C SER A 203 -22.61 -2.98 3.26
N PRO A 204 -23.02 -1.70 3.17
CA PRO A 204 -23.84 -1.23 2.06
C PRO A 204 -23.07 -1.43 0.75
N GLU A 205 -23.69 -2.12 -0.20
CA GLU A 205 -23.19 -2.24 -1.57
C GLU A 205 -23.04 -0.82 -2.14
N LEU A 206 -21.78 -0.40 -2.40
CA LEU A 206 -21.48 0.97 -2.83
C LEU A 206 -21.48 1.05 -4.36
N PRO A 207 -21.88 2.20 -4.94
CA PRO A 207 -21.85 2.41 -6.39
C PRO A 207 -20.46 2.28 -7.01
N GLU A 208 -20.41 1.90 -8.28
CA GLU A 208 -19.17 1.87 -9.07
C GLU A 208 -18.52 3.26 -9.16
N ALA A 209 -17.19 3.30 -9.05
CA ALA A 209 -16.44 4.54 -9.15
C ALA A 209 -16.47 5.11 -10.57
N ALA A 210 -16.69 6.42 -10.70
CA ALA A 210 -16.69 7.11 -11.98
C ALA A 210 -15.39 7.91 -12.18
N SER A 211 -14.91 8.01 -13.43
CA SER A 211 -13.80 8.92 -13.75
C SER A 211 -13.91 9.46 -15.16
N PHE A 212 -13.42 10.68 -15.36
CA PHE A 212 -13.31 11.28 -16.68
C PHE A 212 -12.06 12.16 -16.78
N ARG A 213 -11.66 12.46 -18.02
CA ARG A 213 -10.48 13.27 -18.33
C ARG A 213 -10.93 14.58 -18.96
N VAL A 214 -10.33 15.68 -18.50
CA VAL A 214 -10.44 17.01 -19.11
C VAL A 214 -9.03 17.57 -19.24
N ASP A 215 -8.61 17.92 -20.44
CA ASP A 215 -7.26 18.40 -20.75
C ASP A 215 -6.15 17.45 -20.23
N ASN A 216 -5.24 17.99 -19.42
CA ASN A 216 -4.17 17.27 -18.73
C ASN A 216 -4.54 16.88 -17.28
N LYS A 217 -5.83 16.86 -16.95
CA LYS A 217 -6.35 16.51 -15.64
C LYS A 217 -7.28 15.30 -15.74
N ARG A 218 -7.26 14.45 -14.71
CA ARG A 218 -8.22 13.36 -14.55
C ARG A 218 -8.96 13.53 -13.23
N PHE A 219 -10.28 13.42 -13.28
CA PHE A 219 -11.15 13.47 -12.12
C PHE A 219 -11.63 12.07 -11.78
N TYR A 220 -11.55 11.68 -10.51
CA TYR A 220 -12.06 10.42 -9.97
C TYR A 220 -13.14 10.71 -8.93
N PHE A 221 -14.20 9.91 -8.95
CA PHE A 221 -15.35 9.97 -8.06
C PHE A 221 -15.53 8.60 -7.43
N ASP A 222 -14.97 8.43 -6.23
CA ASP A 222 -14.97 7.15 -5.52
C ASP A 222 -15.95 7.23 -4.34
N VAL A 223 -16.99 6.40 -4.34
CA VAL A 223 -17.84 6.24 -3.15
C VAL A 223 -17.17 5.27 -2.19
N GLY A 224 -17.00 5.69 -0.93
CA GLY A 224 -16.43 4.87 0.13
C GLY A 224 -17.32 4.85 1.37
N SER A 225 -17.15 3.83 2.20
CA SER A 225 -17.77 3.75 3.52
C SER A 225 -16.69 3.62 4.59
N ASN A 226 -16.94 4.20 5.76
CA ASN A 226 -16.14 4.01 6.96
C ASN A 226 -17.05 4.02 8.19
N ARG A 227 -16.48 3.94 9.41
CA ARG A 227 -17.24 3.98 10.66
C ARG A 227 -18.09 5.24 10.88
N PHE A 228 -17.82 6.31 10.13
CA PHE A 228 -18.54 7.57 10.17
C PHE A 228 -19.64 7.68 9.09
N GLY A 229 -19.80 6.64 8.26
CA GLY A 229 -20.80 6.55 7.21
C GLY A 229 -20.21 6.56 5.80
N VAL A 230 -21.08 6.76 4.82
CA VAL A 230 -20.74 6.82 3.38
C VAL A 230 -20.23 8.22 3.02
N PHE A 231 -19.24 8.28 2.13
CA PHE A 231 -18.64 9.52 1.64
C PHE A 231 -18.25 9.40 0.16
N LEU A 232 -18.20 10.54 -0.53
CA LEU A 232 -17.74 10.66 -1.90
C LEU A 232 -16.35 11.30 -1.88
N LYS A 233 -15.38 10.64 -2.49
CA LYS A 233 -14.04 11.15 -2.66
C LYS A 233 -13.87 11.66 -4.08
N ILE A 234 -13.64 12.96 -4.21
CA ILE A 234 -13.40 13.60 -5.51
C ILE A 234 -11.92 13.92 -5.60
N SER A 235 -11.21 13.28 -6.53
CA SER A 235 -9.77 13.49 -6.74
C SER A 235 -9.50 14.16 -8.08
N GLU A 236 -8.84 15.32 -8.08
CA GLU A 236 -8.22 15.92 -9.25
C GLU A 236 -6.76 15.46 -9.33
N VAL A 237 -6.39 14.84 -10.44
CA VAL A 237 -5.03 14.31 -10.66
C VAL A 237 -4.41 14.98 -11.89
N ARG A 238 -3.27 15.66 -11.67
CA ARG A 238 -2.38 16.18 -12.72
C ARG A 238 -0.96 15.89 -12.27
N GLN A 239 -0.25 14.98 -12.93
CA GLN A 239 1.10 14.60 -12.49
C GLN A 239 2.02 15.84 -12.33
N PRO A 240 2.77 15.96 -11.22
CA PRO A 240 2.87 15.05 -10.06
C PRO A 240 1.84 15.29 -8.93
N TYR A 241 0.95 16.26 -9.10
CA TYR A 241 0.02 16.74 -8.09
C TYR A 241 -1.30 15.96 -8.05
N ARG A 242 -1.81 15.74 -6.85
CA ARG A 242 -3.14 15.20 -6.60
C ARG A 242 -3.82 16.02 -5.52
N ASN A 243 -4.95 16.63 -5.88
CA ASN A 243 -5.82 17.31 -4.95
C ASN A 243 -7.04 16.41 -4.71
N THR A 244 -7.55 16.38 -3.48
CA THR A 244 -8.67 15.50 -3.13
C THR A 244 -9.51 16.11 -2.04
N ILE A 245 -10.83 16.05 -2.22
CA ILE A 245 -11.81 16.40 -1.19
C ILE A 245 -12.63 15.15 -0.83
N THR A 246 -13.19 15.15 0.38
CA THR A 246 -14.10 14.12 0.86
C THR A 246 -15.40 14.77 1.28
N VAL A 247 -16.51 14.35 0.66
CA VAL A 247 -17.84 14.90 0.90
C VAL A 247 -18.69 13.84 1.58
N PRO A 248 -19.15 14.03 2.82
CA PRO A 248 -19.99 13.05 3.51
C PRO A 248 -21.36 12.94 2.83
N LEU A 249 -22.00 11.76 2.84
CA LEU A 249 -23.28 11.48 2.17
C LEU A 249 -24.35 12.54 2.47
N LYS A 250 -24.45 12.97 3.73
CA LYS A 250 -25.40 14.00 4.19
C LYS A 250 -25.27 15.36 3.47
N ALA A 251 -24.16 15.63 2.78
CA ALA A 251 -23.90 16.87 2.06
C ALA A 251 -24.04 16.74 0.54
N TRP A 252 -24.25 15.54 -0.01
CA TRP A 252 -24.25 15.32 -1.46
C TRP A 252 -25.36 16.08 -2.16
N ALA A 253 -26.58 16.05 -1.63
CA ALA A 253 -27.73 16.78 -2.21
C ALA A 253 -27.41 18.28 -2.36
N ARG A 254 -26.93 18.92 -1.28
CA ARG A 254 -26.53 20.33 -1.28
C ARG A 254 -25.37 20.61 -2.23
N PHE A 255 -24.40 19.70 -2.32
CA PHE A 255 -23.28 19.85 -3.24
C PHE A 255 -23.75 19.82 -4.70
N GLY A 256 -24.63 18.86 -5.04
CA GLY A 256 -25.23 18.73 -6.36
C GLY A 256 -26.13 19.90 -6.75
N GLU A 257 -27.00 20.36 -5.84
CA GLU A 257 -27.86 21.53 -6.05
C GLU A 257 -27.07 22.79 -6.37
N ASN A 258 -26.00 23.07 -5.60
CA ASN A 258 -25.14 24.21 -5.89
C ASN A 258 -24.44 24.06 -7.24
N PHE A 259 -23.99 22.84 -7.59
CA PHE A 259 -23.33 22.59 -8.87
C PHE A 259 -24.26 22.86 -10.05
N MET A 260 -25.49 22.32 -10.01
CA MET A 260 -26.50 22.55 -11.05
C MET A 260 -26.87 24.04 -11.16
N ARG A 261 -27.08 24.71 -10.03
CA ARG A 261 -27.38 26.15 -10.02
C ARG A 261 -26.27 26.95 -10.69
N TYR A 262 -25.01 26.68 -10.35
CA TYR A 262 -23.87 27.38 -10.97
C TYR A 262 -23.67 27.02 -12.44
N GLU A 263 -23.97 25.79 -12.85
CA GLU A 263 -23.97 25.39 -14.26
C GLU A 263 -24.98 26.23 -15.05
N ASP A 264 -26.21 26.34 -14.56
CA ASP A 264 -27.26 27.13 -15.19
C ASP A 264 -26.91 28.61 -15.21
N GLU A 265 -26.46 29.20 -14.08
CA GLU A 265 -26.02 30.60 -14.03
C GLU A 265 -24.91 30.88 -15.05
N MET A 266 -23.91 29.99 -15.15
CA MET A 266 -22.85 30.13 -16.15
C MET A 266 -23.40 30.02 -17.57
N ARG A 267 -24.31 29.08 -17.84
CA ARG A 267 -24.96 28.94 -19.15
C ARG A 267 -25.65 30.24 -19.57
N HIS A 268 -26.34 30.92 -18.66
CA HIS A 268 -26.99 32.22 -18.92
C HIS A 268 -25.99 33.34 -19.17
N ILE A 269 -24.88 33.38 -18.43
CA ILE A 269 -23.82 34.39 -18.64
C ILE A 269 -23.20 34.20 -20.02
N PHE A 270 -22.91 32.96 -20.42
CA PHE A 270 -22.33 32.65 -21.73
C PHE A 270 -23.31 32.90 -22.89
N SER A 271 -24.61 32.63 -22.73
CA SER A 271 -25.61 32.94 -23.76
C SER A 271 -25.80 34.46 -23.92
N CYS A 272 -25.84 35.21 -22.82
CA CYS A 272 -25.99 36.67 -22.86
C CYS A 272 -24.75 37.38 -23.45
N HIS A 273 -23.55 36.82 -23.30
CA HIS A 273 -22.34 37.31 -23.98
C HIS A 273 -22.34 37.01 -25.49
N LYS A 274 -23.06 35.98 -25.93
CA LYS A 274 -23.21 35.65 -27.35
C LYS A 274 -24.16 36.60 -28.06
N GLU A 275 -25.29 36.94 -27.42
CA GLU A 275 -26.27 37.92 -27.94
C GLU A 275 -25.69 39.34 -28.04
N LYS A 276 -24.92 39.79 -27.02
CA LYS A 276 -24.24 41.10 -27.08
C LYS A 276 -23.17 41.23 -28.17
N ARG A 277 -22.64 40.12 -28.70
CA ARG A 277 -21.70 40.15 -29.85
C ARG A 277 -22.45 40.20 -31.17
N THR A 278 -23.58 39.51 -31.29
CA THR A 278 -24.40 39.54 -32.50
C THR A 278 -25.13 40.88 -32.68
N ASP A 279 -25.59 41.51 -31.59
CA ASP A 279 -26.24 42.84 -31.67
C ASP A 279 -25.26 43.98 -31.99
N ALA A 280 -23.97 43.81 -31.66
CA ALA A 280 -22.92 44.77 -32.01
C ALA A 280 -22.46 44.66 -33.48
N GLU A 281 -22.67 43.52 -34.13
CA GLU A 281 -22.41 43.33 -35.56
C GLU A 281 -23.60 43.77 -36.44
N ASP A 282 -24.84 43.75 -35.92
CA ASP A 282 -26.05 44.17 -36.67
C ASP A 282 -26.35 45.69 -36.56
N ALA A 283 -25.78 46.39 -35.57
CA ALA A 283 -25.93 47.85 -35.42
C ALA A 283 -24.99 48.68 -36.33
N GLY A 284 -24.33 48.05 -37.30
CA GLY A 284 -23.23 48.62 -38.09
C GLY A 284 -23.48 48.77 -39.59
N GLN A 285 -24.69 49.14 -40.04
CA GLN A 285 -24.89 49.69 -41.40
C GLN A 285 -25.89 50.86 -41.38
N PRO A 286 -25.47 52.13 -41.63
CA PRO A 286 -26.39 53.19 -41.96
C PRO A 286 -26.84 53.04 -43.42
N GLY A 287 -28.16 52.99 -43.63
CA GLY A 287 -28.76 52.99 -44.96
C GLY A 287 -28.54 54.32 -45.68
N GLU A 288 -27.88 54.28 -46.85
CA GLU A 288 -28.06 55.29 -47.87
C GLU A 288 -29.35 54.99 -48.64
N THR A 289 -30.40 55.73 -48.34
CA THR A 289 -31.56 55.90 -49.21
C THR A 289 -31.72 57.37 -49.57
N GLN A 290 -31.32 57.73 -50.78
CA GLN A 290 -31.97 58.75 -51.61
C GLN A 290 -32.22 58.04 -52.95
N GLY A 291 -33.42 57.89 -53.47
CA GLY A 291 -34.44 58.92 -53.64
C GLY A 291 -34.54 59.22 -55.14
N LEU A 292 -35.44 58.51 -55.82
CA LEU A 292 -35.77 58.57 -57.25
C LEU A 292 -36.10 59.98 -57.76
N CYS A 293 -35.79 60.28 -59.04
CA CYS A 293 -36.81 60.79 -59.96
C CYS A 293 -36.44 60.56 -61.44
N LEU A 294 -37.48 60.34 -62.24
CA LEU A 294 -37.51 60.08 -63.67
C LEU A 294 -37.33 61.36 -64.52
N ILE A 295 -36.96 61.09 -65.79
CA ILE A 295 -36.91 61.90 -67.03
C ILE A 295 -35.71 62.84 -67.17
#